data_AF-A0A132NLF5-F1
#
_entry.id   AF-A0A132NLF5-F1
#
_cell.length_a   1.000
_cell.length_b   1.000
_cell.length_c   1.000
_cell.angle_alpha   90.00
_cell.angle_beta   90.00
_cell.angle_gamma   90.00
#
_symmetry.space_group_name_H-M   'P 1'
#
loop_
_entity.id
_entity.type
_entity.pdbx_description
1 polymer ?
#
loop_
_entity_poly.entity_id
_entity_poly.type
_entity_poly.pdbx_seq_one_letter_code
_entity_poly.pdbx_strand_id
1 'polypeptide(L)' 'RIETLAARIGAGSARADRPWLEEDPKTVLRRLYAGREPLYAEVASLIVDVDDATPEQTVTTILDTLRARAGG' A
#
# COMPACT_ATOMS: atom_id res chain seq x y z
N ARG A 1 -6.47 3.60 1.68
CA ARG A 1 -6.75 5.06 1.54
C ARG A 1 -5.47 5.87 1.31
N ILE A 2 -5.55 6.99 0.60
CA ILE A 2 -4.39 7.91 0.42
C ILE A 2 -3.92 8.49 1.75
N GLU A 3 -4.84 8.69 2.69
CA GLU A 3 -4.57 9.19 4.04
C GLU A 3 -3.62 8.27 4.80
N THR A 4 -3.87 6.96 4.75
CA THR A 4 -3.00 5.92 5.34
C THR A 4 -1.59 6.00 4.77
N LEU A 5 -1.47 6.12 3.45
CA LEU A 5 -0.17 6.17 2.76
C LEU A 5 0.58 7.48 3.04
N ALA A 6 -0.13 8.61 3.04
CA ALA A 6 0.44 9.92 3.35
C ALA A 6 0.96 9.96 4.80
N ALA A 7 0.23 9.39 5.75
CA ALA A 7 0.68 9.29 7.14
C ALA A 7 1.95 8.42 7.27
N ARG A 8 2.01 7.27 6.57
CA ARG A 8 3.18 6.37 6.59
C ARG A 8 4.42 7.01 5.95
N ILE A 9 4.26 7.82 4.90
CA ILE A 9 5.36 8.52 4.23
C ILE A 9 5.81 9.76 5.02
N GLY A 10 4.87 10.46 5.66
CA GLY A 10 5.14 11.65 6.46
C GLY A 10 5.82 11.38 7.82
N ALA A 11 5.92 10.12 8.24
CA ALA A 11 6.51 9.72 9.51
C ALA A 11 7.97 9.23 9.37
N GLY A 12 8.81 9.58 10.34
CA GLY A 12 10.17 9.03 10.50
C GLY A 12 11.15 9.38 9.37
N SER A 13 12.15 8.52 9.16
CA SER A 13 13.18 8.70 8.11
C SER A 13 12.64 8.57 6.69
N ALA A 14 11.44 8.01 6.51
CA ALA A 14 10.83 7.75 5.21
C ALA A 14 10.63 9.02 4.37
N ARG A 15 10.51 10.20 5.01
CA ARG A 15 10.48 11.50 4.32
C ARG A 15 11.87 11.91 3.82
N ALA A 16 12.92 11.67 4.59
CA ALA A 16 14.30 12.01 4.23
C ALA A 16 14.80 11.14 3.06
N ASP A 17 14.35 9.88 2.99
CA ASP A 17 14.75 8.92 1.95
C ASP A 17 14.00 9.11 0.61
N ARG A 18 13.07 10.08 0.55
CA ARG A 18 12.20 10.30 -0.61
C ARG A 18 12.20 11.77 -1.05
N PRO A 19 13.33 12.28 -1.59
CA PRO A 19 13.46 13.70 -1.98
C PRO A 19 12.42 14.14 -3.04
N TRP A 20 11.93 13.23 -3.86
CA TRP A 20 10.88 13.49 -4.86
C TRP A 20 9.49 13.73 -4.23
N LEU A 21 9.33 13.50 -2.93
CA LEU A 21 8.12 13.75 -2.14
C LEU A 21 8.21 15.07 -1.36
N GLU A 22 9.02 16.04 -1.81
CA GLU A 22 9.13 17.38 -1.23
C GLU A 22 7.82 18.21 -1.31
N GLU A 23 6.93 17.87 -2.25
CA GLU A 23 5.54 18.37 -2.31
C GLU A 23 4.61 17.71 -1.26
N ASP A 24 3.39 18.23 -1.11
CA ASP A 24 2.35 17.60 -0.28
C ASP A 24 2.19 16.09 -0.64
N PRO A 25 2.41 15.16 0.31
CA PRO A 25 2.41 13.73 0.05
C PRO A 25 1.12 13.23 -0.59
N LYS A 26 -0.03 13.81 -0.25
CA LYS A 26 -1.32 13.41 -0.85
C LYS A 26 -1.36 13.74 -2.33
N THR A 27 -0.87 14.90 -2.72
CA THR A 27 -0.80 15.35 -4.12
C THR A 27 0.11 14.45 -4.95
N VAL A 28 1.32 14.16 -4.45
CA VAL A 28 2.27 13.26 -5.13
C VAL A 28 1.68 11.85 -5.23
N LEU A 29 1.09 11.32 -4.16
CA LEU A 29 0.46 10.00 -4.17
C LEU A 29 -0.68 9.94 -5.19
N ARG A 30 -1.57 10.94 -5.27
CA ARG A 30 -2.63 10.97 -6.30
C ARG A 30 -2.05 10.91 -7.70
N ARG A 31 -1.02 11.73 -7.99
CA ARG A 31 -0.35 11.74 -9.28
C ARG A 31 0.30 10.40 -9.61
N LEU A 32 0.99 9.79 -8.64
CA LEU A 32 1.65 8.51 -8.82
C LEU A 32 0.65 7.36 -8.99
N TYR A 33 -0.47 7.37 -8.28
CA TYR A 33 -1.49 6.31 -8.39
C TYR A 33 -2.43 6.48 -9.59
N ALA A 34 -2.49 7.66 -10.20
CA ALA A 34 -3.34 7.92 -11.36
C ALA A 34 -3.09 6.90 -12.47
N GLY A 35 -4.12 6.11 -12.80
CA GLY A 35 -4.08 5.08 -13.83
C GLY A 35 -3.26 3.82 -13.50
N ARG A 36 -2.63 3.74 -12.31
CA ARG A 36 -1.86 2.55 -11.91
C ARG A 36 -2.69 1.46 -11.26
N GLU A 37 -3.82 1.82 -10.66
CA GLU A 37 -4.69 0.85 -9.98
C GLU A 37 -5.10 -0.31 -10.91
N PRO A 38 -5.57 -0.09 -12.15
CA PRO A 38 -5.88 -1.20 -13.06
C PRO A 38 -4.66 -2.06 -13.39
N LEU A 39 -3.49 -1.45 -13.58
CA LEU A 39 -2.25 -2.16 -13.91
C LEU A 39 -1.77 -3.03 -12.75
N TYR A 40 -1.89 -2.56 -11.50
CA TYR A 40 -1.58 -3.36 -10.33
C TYR A 40 -2.59 -4.49 -10.14
N ALA A 41 -3.87 -4.24 -10.38
CA ALA A 41 -4.91 -5.26 -10.27
C ALA A 41 -4.76 -6.37 -11.31
N GLU A 42 -4.37 -6.03 -12.55
CA GLU A 42 -4.20 -6.98 -13.64
C GLU A 42 -3.20 -8.10 -13.32
N VAL A 43 -2.10 -7.76 -12.65
CA VAL A 43 -1.02 -8.72 -12.33
C VAL A 43 -1.13 -9.32 -10.93
N ALA A 44 -2.06 -8.84 -10.10
CA ALA A 44 -2.16 -9.25 -8.70
C ALA A 44 -2.94 -10.55 -8.54
N SER A 45 -2.28 -11.60 -8.05
CA SER A 45 -2.97 -12.81 -7.55
C SER A 45 -3.75 -12.55 -6.26
N LEU A 46 -3.44 -11.46 -5.55
CA LEU A 46 -4.09 -11.05 -4.31
C LEU A 46 -3.92 -9.53 -4.12
N ILE A 47 -5.01 -8.86 -3.77
CA ILE A 47 -5.02 -7.46 -3.31
C ILE A 47 -5.48 -7.47 -1.86
N VAL A 48 -4.73 -6.80 -0.98
CA VAL A 48 -5.05 -6.68 0.45
C VAL A 48 -5.13 -5.21 0.82
N ASP A 49 -6.25 -4.81 1.42
CA ASP A 49 -6.36 -3.48 2.03
C ASP A 49 -5.56 -3.47 3.34
N VAL A 50 -4.75 -2.44 3.50
CA VAL A 50 -3.83 -2.25 4.62
C VAL A 50 -4.25 -1.10 5.53
N ASP A 51 -5.41 -0.49 5.25
CA ASP A 51 -6.01 0.52 6.10
C ASP A 51 -6.34 -0.07 7.48
N ASP A 52 -6.02 0.70 8.52
CA ASP A 52 -6.26 0.35 9.94
C ASP A 52 -5.64 -0.98 10.41
N ALA A 53 -4.73 -1.57 9.61
CA ALA A 53 -4.02 -2.81 9.91
C ALA A 53 -2.55 -2.57 10.29
N THR A 54 -2.05 -3.34 11.25
CA THR A 54 -0.61 -3.46 11.52
C THR A 54 0.08 -4.32 10.46
N PRO A 55 1.43 -4.28 10.36
CA PRO A 55 2.17 -5.18 9.50
C PRO A 55 1.89 -6.66 9.79
N GLU A 56 1.81 -7.06 11.04
CA GLU A 56 1.57 -8.45 11.47
C GLU A 56 0.18 -8.91 11.04
N GLN A 57 -0.84 -8.06 11.21
CA GLN A 57 -2.20 -8.35 10.77
C GLN A 57 -2.26 -8.50 9.24
N THR A 58 -1.58 -7.61 8.50
CA THR A 58 -1.50 -7.67 7.04
C THR A 58 -0.86 -8.98 6.58
N VAL A 59 0.23 -9.41 7.22
CA VAL A 59 0.91 -10.67 6.93
C VAL A 59 -0.01 -11.87 7.20
N THR A 60 -0.70 -11.89 8.33
CA THR A 60 -1.66 -12.95 8.65
C THR A 60 -2.75 -13.05 7.58
N THR A 61 -3.35 -11.94 7.16
CA THR A 61 -4.35 -11.92 6.09
C THR A 61 -3.83 -12.51 4.78
N ILE A 62 -2.61 -12.16 4.39
CA ILE A 62 -1.97 -12.70 3.19
C ILE A 62 -1.81 -14.23 3.31
N LEU A 63 -1.20 -14.70 4.40
CA LEU A 63 -0.91 -16.12 4.60
C LEU A 63 -2.18 -16.96 4.65
N ASP A 64 -3.20 -16.50 5.36
CA ASP A 64 -4.46 -17.24 5.51
C ASP A 64 -5.22 -17.31 4.18
N THR A 65 -5.21 -16.22 3.40
CA THR A 65 -5.83 -16.22 2.06
C THR A 65 -5.10 -17.16 1.10
N LEU A 66 -3.77 -17.20 1.14
CA LEU A 66 -2.98 -18.11 0.30
C LEU A 66 -3.17 -19.58 0.71
N ARG A 67 -3.23 -19.88 2.01
CA ARG A 67 -3.51 -21.24 2.51
C ARG A 67 -4.89 -21.72 2.10
N ALA A 68 -5.91 -20.87 2.23
CA ALA A 68 -7.27 -21.21 1.82
C ALA A 68 -7.37 -21.54 0.33
N ARG A 69 -6.56 -20.89 -0.52
CA ARG A 69 -6.49 -21.15 -1.96
C ARG A 69 -5.70 -22.40 -2.34
N ALA A 70 -4.73 -22.80 -1.52
CA ALA A 70 -3.92 -24.00 -1.76
C ALA A 70 -4.59 -25.28 -1.24
N GLY A 71 -5.57 -25.16 -0.35
CA GLY A 71 -6.30 -26.28 0.27
C GLY A 71 -7.63 -26.64 -0.38
N GLY A 72 -7.98 -26.06 -1.53
CA GLY A 72 -9.16 -26.40 -2.35
C GLY A 72 -8.75 -26.86 -3.74
#